data_AF-A0A453MAK5-F1
#
_entry.id   AF-A0A453MAK5-F1
#
_cell.length_a   1.000
_cell.length_b   1.000
_cell.length_c   1.000
_cell.angle_alpha   90.00
_cell.angle_beta   90.00
_cell.angle_gamma   90.00
#
_symmetry.space_group_name_H-M   'P 1'
#
loop_
_entity.id
_entity.type
_entity.pdbx_description
1 polymer ?
#
loop_
_entity_poly.entity_id
_entity_poly.type
_entity_poly.pdbx_seq_one_letter_code
_entity_poly.pdbx_strand_id
1 'polypeptide(L)'
;QDYHAVDILLAEIDVYELFAFKHCMKRRVQLALCKELDQRMHELKNELEGYNSGDSEEINKKKALDALKRMENWNLFKDTSEEHHSYTVARDSFLAHLGSTLWGSMRHVVAPSVSHRAYHYYEKLSFQLYFVTQEKVRTIKQLPINVKSIRDGLSSLLLPSQKSMFTQHMLSLSEEPALMMAFSMARRAAAVPLLLVNGTYRSTVRTYLDSAILQHQLQKLSEQTALKGEHTNHRSTLEVPVFWFIHGEPLLLDKHYQAKALSNMVVVVQSDVDSWESHIQCNGRSILWDLRKPVKAAIAASAEYVSGLLPSHLAYSSAHETASEDWTWSVGCNPLSISSKGWQLSEFQQDVIARNYIITGVEESIRVVNSAIQRLVTERTSEQGFKIFKTKESVMVEKYNSVVNMWRRVAFMSRGLRYGDAVKLMSSLEEASNGFSHAVNSTISNLHPAKCARQRKIDVQLDMTTIPAFIVVFGLLWFLLRPRRPKPKIN
;
A
#
# COMPACT_ATOMS: atom_id res chain seq x y z
N GLN A 1 -26.01 14.66 -1.36
CA GLN A 1 -27.14 13.90 -0.79
C GLN A 1 -27.71 14.80 0.27
N ASP A 2 -28.73 15.57 -0.11
CA ASP A 2 -29.36 16.52 0.80
C ASP A 2 -30.20 15.71 1.77
N TYR A 3 -29.74 15.61 3.01
CA TYR A 3 -30.57 15.12 4.09
C TYR A 3 -31.76 16.08 4.16
N HIS A 4 -32.96 15.59 3.85
CA HIS A 4 -34.16 16.40 3.99
C HIS A 4 -34.30 16.75 5.47
N ALA A 5 -34.42 18.03 5.81
CA ALA A 5 -34.49 18.50 7.20
C ALA A 5 -35.55 17.76 8.04
N VAL A 6 -36.63 17.30 7.40
CA VAL A 6 -37.68 16.46 8.01
C VAL A 6 -37.14 15.12 8.55
N ASP A 7 -36.16 14.50 7.87
CA ASP A 7 -35.56 13.24 8.33
C ASP A 7 -34.72 13.43 9.61
N ILE A 8 -34.14 14.62 9.81
CA ILE A 8 -33.42 14.98 11.05
C ILE A 8 -34.42 15.21 12.18
N LEU A 9 -35.51 15.94 11.93
CA LEU A 9 -36.57 16.17 12.93
C LEU A 9 -37.23 14.85 13.37
N LEU A 10 -37.48 13.94 12.43
CA LEU A 10 -37.96 12.59 12.73
C LEU A 10 -36.98 11.81 13.62
N ALA A 11 -35.68 11.92 13.36
CA ALA A 11 -34.67 11.28 14.18
C ALA A 11 -34.61 11.87 15.60
N GLU A 12 -34.80 13.18 15.74
CA GLU A 12 -34.84 13.85 17.05
C GLU A 12 -36.06 13.42 17.86
N ILE A 13 -37.24 13.34 17.23
CA ILE A 13 -38.46 12.80 17.85
C ILE A 13 -38.22 11.37 18.35
N ASP A 14 -37.67 10.49 17.51
CA ASP A 14 -37.40 9.10 17.88
C ASP A 14 -36.47 8.98 19.11
N VAL A 15 -35.50 9.89 19.25
CA VAL A 15 -34.60 9.93 20.43
C VAL A 15 -35.35 10.41 21.67
N TYR A 16 -36.17 11.46 21.55
CA TYR A 16 -36.97 11.97 22.66
C TYR A 16 -37.99 10.96 23.15
N GLU A 17 -38.67 10.25 22.26
CA GLU A 17 -39.60 9.18 22.64
C GLU A 17 -38.90 8.05 23.40
N LEU A 18 -37.72 7.63 22.94
CA LEU A 18 -36.95 6.57 23.59
C LEU A 18 -36.44 6.99 24.97
N PHE A 19 -35.98 8.24 25.10
CA PHE A 19 -35.53 8.78 26.38
C PHE A 19 -36.69 8.88 27.38
N ALA A 20 -37.81 9.45 26.94
CA ALA A 20 -39.05 9.53 27.70
C ALA A 20 -39.53 8.16 28.18
N PHE A 21 -39.56 7.17 27.29
CA PHE A 21 -39.95 5.81 27.63
C PHE A 21 -39.09 5.22 28.74
N LYS A 22 -37.77 5.38 28.67
CA LYS A 22 -36.83 4.77 29.62
C LYS A 22 -36.76 5.53 30.95
N HIS A 23 -36.91 6.84 30.93
CA HIS A 23 -36.56 7.72 32.05
C HIS A 23 -37.72 8.51 32.64
N CYS A 24 -38.86 8.63 31.94
CA CYS A 24 -39.99 9.45 32.36
C CYS A 24 -41.28 8.63 32.54
N MET A 25 -41.59 7.73 31.60
CA MET A 25 -42.76 6.85 31.68
C MET A 25 -42.65 5.95 32.93
N LYS A 26 -43.77 5.78 33.66
CA LYS A 26 -43.89 5.04 34.94
C LYS A 26 -43.28 5.70 36.19
N ARG A 27 -42.69 6.90 36.10
CA ARG A 27 -42.20 7.62 37.29
C ARG A 27 -43.31 8.44 37.92
N ARG A 28 -43.45 8.32 39.25
CA ARG A 28 -44.40 9.11 40.04
C ARG A 28 -43.91 10.54 40.34
N VAL A 29 -42.61 10.79 40.20
CA VAL A 29 -42.00 12.11 40.47
C VAL A 29 -41.60 12.76 39.15
N GLN A 30 -42.10 13.96 38.90
CA GLN A 30 -41.78 14.74 37.71
C GLN A 30 -40.34 15.26 37.79
N LEU A 31 -39.45 14.71 36.97
CA LEU A 31 -38.10 15.25 36.79
C LEU A 31 -38.15 16.52 35.92
N ALA A 32 -37.31 17.51 36.26
CA ALA A 32 -37.17 18.73 35.46
C ALA A 32 -36.81 18.42 33.98
N LEU A 33 -35.96 17.42 33.76
CA LEU A 33 -35.56 16.97 32.44
C LEU A 33 -36.72 16.40 31.60
N CYS A 34 -37.70 15.76 32.24
CA CYS A 34 -38.89 15.25 31.55
C CYS A 34 -39.81 16.41 31.10
N LYS A 35 -39.83 17.52 31.86
CA LYS A 35 -40.56 18.74 31.47
C LYS A 35 -39.85 19.47 30.32
N GLU A 36 -38.52 19.54 30.36
CA GLU A 36 -37.73 20.10 29.26
C GLU A 36 -37.93 19.30 27.97
N LEU A 37 -37.95 17.97 28.06
CA LEU A 37 -38.19 17.11 26.91
C LEU A 37 -39.60 17.27 26.34
N ASP A 38 -40.61 17.39 27.20
CA ASP A 38 -41.98 17.68 26.76
C ASP A 38 -42.07 19.05 26.06
N GLN A 39 -41.38 20.06 26.58
CA GLN A 39 -41.28 21.37 25.94
C GLN A 39 -40.61 21.30 24.55
N ARG A 40 -39.48 20.58 24.44
CA ARG A 40 -38.79 20.40 23.14
C ARG A 40 -39.64 19.62 22.13
N MET A 41 -40.42 18.65 22.58
CA MET A 41 -41.40 17.97 21.72
C MET A 41 -42.49 18.92 21.22
N HIS A 42 -42.95 19.88 22.03
CA HIS A 42 -43.87 20.91 21.55
C HIS A 42 -43.21 21.88 20.55
N GLU A 43 -41.94 22.22 20.74
CA GLU A 43 -41.17 23.05 19.79
C GLU A 43 -41.01 22.35 18.43
N LEU A 44 -40.68 21.05 18.43
CA LEU A 44 -40.60 20.22 17.22
C LEU A 44 -41.95 20.09 16.50
N LYS A 45 -43.06 20.06 17.26
CA LYS A 45 -44.41 20.01 16.67
C LYS A 45 -44.68 21.27 15.86
N ASN A 46 -44.35 22.43 16.42
CA ASN A 46 -44.51 23.71 15.74
C ASN A 46 -43.64 23.78 14.47
N GLU A 47 -42.41 23.23 14.53
CA GLU A 47 -41.50 23.17 13.38
C GLU A 47 -42.05 22.26 12.26
N LEU A 48 -42.62 21.10 12.61
CA LEU A 48 -43.25 20.17 11.67
C LEU A 48 -44.53 20.72 11.04
N GLU A 49 -45.34 21.48 11.78
CA GLU A 49 -46.51 22.20 11.24
C GLU A 49 -46.10 23.26 10.18
N GLY A 50 -44.90 23.83 10.30
CA GLY A 50 -44.30 24.71 9.30
C GLY A 50 -44.07 24.01 7.95
N TYR A 51 -43.74 22.72 7.94
CA TYR A 51 -43.57 21.95 6.71
C TYR A 51 -44.89 21.56 6.05
N ASN A 52 -45.99 21.51 6.80
CA ASN A 52 -47.33 21.25 6.28
C ASN A 52 -47.92 22.48 5.55
N SER A 53 -47.61 23.68 6.04
CA SER A 53 -48.12 24.95 5.50
C SER A 53 -47.26 25.55 4.38
N GLY A 54 -46.01 25.11 4.20
CA GLY A 54 -45.08 25.61 3.18
C GLY A 54 -45.10 24.87 1.83
N ASP A 55 -44.35 25.40 0.86
CA ASP A 55 -44.10 24.82 -0.48
C ASP A 55 -43.08 23.66 -0.44
N SER A 56 -43.25 22.73 0.51
CA SER A 56 -42.39 21.55 0.64
C SER A 56 -42.82 20.41 -0.30
N GLU A 57 -41.86 19.57 -0.72
CA GLU A 57 -42.11 18.40 -1.56
C GLU A 57 -43.16 17.45 -0.95
N GLU A 58 -44.05 16.86 -1.76
CA GLU A 58 -45.15 15.98 -1.30
C GLU A 58 -44.68 14.82 -0.41
N ILE A 59 -43.48 14.29 -0.66
CA ILE A 59 -42.88 13.21 0.15
C ILE A 59 -42.58 13.70 1.58
N ASN A 60 -42.04 14.91 1.71
CA ASN A 60 -41.71 15.52 3.00
C ASN A 60 -42.99 15.94 3.75
N LYS A 61 -44.03 16.39 3.04
CA LYS A 61 -45.37 16.63 3.61
C LYS A 61 -45.95 15.36 4.19
N LYS A 62 -45.88 14.24 3.47
CA LYS A 62 -46.39 12.95 3.94
C LYS A 62 -45.66 12.47 5.20
N LYS A 63 -44.32 12.59 5.22
CA LYS A 63 -43.50 12.26 6.40
C LYS A 63 -43.83 13.15 7.60
N ALA A 64 -43.98 14.46 7.39
CA ALA A 64 -44.32 15.41 8.45
C ALA A 64 -45.73 15.15 9.01
N LEU A 65 -46.71 14.83 8.15
CA LEU A 65 -48.07 14.48 8.59
C LEU A 65 -48.12 13.18 9.41
N ASP A 66 -47.31 12.19 9.06
CA ASP A 66 -47.20 10.95 9.83
C ASP A 66 -46.55 11.21 11.20
N ALA A 67 -45.50 12.05 11.24
CA ALA A 67 -44.88 12.52 12.47
C ALA A 67 -45.86 13.27 13.38
N LEU A 68 -46.65 14.20 12.82
CA LEU A 68 -47.64 14.98 13.58
C LEU A 68 -48.71 14.07 14.20
N LYS A 69 -49.20 13.07 13.47
CA LYS A 69 -50.14 12.06 14.01
C LYS A 69 -49.52 11.24 15.14
N ARG A 70 -48.23 10.91 15.04
CA ARG A 70 -47.49 10.22 16.11
C ARG A 70 -47.37 11.11 17.35
N MET A 71 -47.10 12.40 17.15
CA MET A 71 -47.00 13.40 18.22
C MET A 71 -48.34 13.76 18.86
N GLU A 72 -49.48 13.64 18.16
CA GLU A 72 -50.81 13.80 18.77
C GLU A 72 -51.09 12.77 19.87
N ASN A 73 -50.50 11.57 19.74
CA ASN A 73 -50.58 10.52 20.75
C ASN A 73 -49.52 10.68 21.86
N TRP A 74 -48.64 11.68 21.78
CA TRP A 74 -47.62 11.94 22.78
C TRP A 74 -48.24 12.39 24.09
N ASN A 75 -48.14 11.54 25.10
CA ASN A 75 -48.48 11.91 26.47
C ASN A 75 -47.57 11.17 27.45
N LEU A 76 -46.61 11.91 28.01
CA LEU A 76 -45.59 11.40 28.93
C LEU A 76 -46.16 10.88 30.27
N PHE A 77 -47.41 11.25 30.59
CA PHE A 77 -48.05 11.00 31.88
C PHE A 77 -49.29 10.10 31.78
N LYS A 78 -49.42 9.33 30.69
CA LYS A 78 -50.55 8.40 30.49
C LYS A 78 -50.39 7.13 31.34
N ASP A 79 -51.47 6.69 31.99
CA ASP A 79 -51.48 5.52 32.90
C ASP A 79 -51.62 4.15 32.20
N THR A 80 -51.74 4.11 30.87
CA THR A 80 -51.98 2.85 30.13
C THR A 80 -50.70 2.26 29.53
N SER A 81 -50.44 0.98 29.82
CA SER A 81 -49.35 0.22 29.21
C SER A 81 -49.76 -0.33 27.85
N GLU A 82 -49.27 0.28 26.77
CA GLU A 82 -49.30 -0.33 25.44
C GLU A 82 -47.95 -1.02 25.15
N GLU A 83 -47.98 -2.21 24.55
CA GLU A 83 -46.79 -2.89 24.04
C GLU A 83 -46.36 -2.25 22.72
N HIS A 84 -45.19 -1.62 22.69
CA HIS A 84 -44.64 -0.99 21.49
C HIS A 84 -43.54 -1.87 20.90
N HIS A 85 -43.67 -2.28 19.63
CA HIS A 85 -42.60 -2.93 18.89
C HIS A 85 -41.53 -1.90 18.49
N SER A 86 -40.45 -1.83 19.27
CA SER A 86 -39.38 -0.85 19.13
C SER A 86 -38.27 -1.33 18.18
N TYR A 87 -38.34 -0.95 16.91
CA TYR A 87 -37.15 -0.81 16.06
C TYR A 87 -37.29 0.48 15.25
N THR A 88 -36.89 1.60 15.86
CA THR A 88 -36.93 2.91 15.22
C THR A 88 -35.77 3.01 14.24
N VAL A 89 -36.09 3.15 12.96
CA VAL A 89 -35.12 3.30 11.86
C VAL A 89 -34.09 4.40 12.16
N ALA A 90 -34.49 5.47 12.86
CA ALA A 90 -33.57 6.53 13.26
C ALA A 90 -32.53 6.09 14.29
N ARG A 91 -32.90 5.25 15.28
CA ARG A 91 -31.93 4.71 16.25
C ARG A 91 -30.90 3.85 15.54
N ASP A 92 -31.36 2.95 14.68
CA ASP A 92 -30.47 2.04 13.97
C ASP A 92 -29.60 2.81 12.97
N SER A 93 -30.12 3.87 12.33
CA SER A 93 -29.36 4.81 11.51
C SER A 93 -28.30 5.57 12.32
N PHE A 94 -28.66 6.13 13.47
CA PHE A 94 -27.72 6.82 14.36
C PHE A 94 -26.60 5.89 14.86
N LEU A 95 -26.95 4.69 15.31
CA LEU A 95 -25.97 3.70 15.76
C LEU A 95 -25.06 3.24 14.61
N ALA A 96 -25.60 3.11 13.39
CA ALA A 96 -24.81 2.83 12.20
C ALA A 96 -23.81 3.96 11.90
N HIS A 97 -24.25 5.22 11.98
CA HIS A 97 -23.37 6.39 11.78
C HIS A 97 -22.29 6.51 12.86
N LEU A 98 -22.66 6.33 14.13
CA LEU A 98 -21.70 6.31 15.24
C LEU A 98 -20.69 5.18 15.07
N GLY A 99 -21.16 3.96 14.76
CA GLY A 99 -20.32 2.81 14.48
C GLY A 99 -19.37 3.04 13.30
N SER A 100 -19.86 3.65 12.22
CA SER A 100 -19.05 4.03 11.06
C SER A 100 -17.97 5.05 11.42
N THR A 101 -18.29 6.05 12.24
CA THR A 101 -17.34 7.10 12.66
C THR A 101 -16.25 6.53 13.57
N LEU A 102 -16.64 5.67 14.53
CA LEU A 102 -15.71 4.96 15.41
C LEU A 102 -14.80 4.01 14.62
N TRP A 103 -15.36 3.26 13.68
CA TRP A 103 -14.60 2.38 12.79
C TRP A 103 -13.63 3.17 11.92
N GLY A 104 -14.07 4.27 11.29
CA GLY A 104 -13.21 5.16 10.51
C GLY A 104 -12.06 5.74 11.34
N SER A 105 -12.35 6.16 12.57
CA SER A 105 -11.35 6.69 13.52
C SER A 105 -10.34 5.63 13.93
N MET A 106 -10.80 4.44 14.31
CA MET A 106 -9.94 3.33 14.71
C MET A 106 -9.06 2.88 13.56
N ARG A 107 -9.62 2.80 12.35
CA ARG A 107 -8.87 2.51 11.13
C ARG A 107 -7.80 3.56 10.88
N HIS A 108 -8.13 4.85 10.98
CA HIS A 108 -7.18 5.91 10.72
C HIS A 108 -6.02 5.92 11.72
N VAL A 109 -6.31 5.75 13.02
CA VAL A 109 -5.32 5.87 14.11
C VAL A 109 -4.55 4.57 14.36
N VAL A 110 -5.21 3.42 14.32
CA VAL A 110 -4.60 2.14 14.75
C VAL A 110 -3.99 1.38 13.59
N ALA A 111 -4.69 1.36 12.44
CA ALA A 111 -4.31 0.52 11.30
C ALA A 111 -4.56 1.26 9.98
N PRO A 112 -3.83 2.36 9.72
CA PRO A 112 -3.97 3.09 8.47
C PRO A 112 -3.65 2.19 7.28
N SER A 113 -4.28 2.50 6.15
CA SER A 113 -4.07 1.78 4.89
C SER A 113 -2.63 1.93 4.41
N VAL A 114 -2.10 0.87 3.84
CA VAL A 114 -0.76 0.84 3.24
C VAL A 114 -0.92 0.56 1.74
N SER A 115 -0.03 1.11 0.94
CA SER A 115 0.04 0.77 -0.48
C SER A 115 0.44 -0.69 -0.67
N HIS A 116 0.05 -1.27 -1.82
CA HIS A 116 0.14 -2.70 -2.07
C HIS A 116 1.58 -3.26 -2.18
N ARG A 117 2.60 -2.40 -2.31
CA ARG A 117 3.97 -2.84 -2.58
C ARG A 117 4.68 -3.26 -1.29
N ALA A 118 5.78 -4.00 -1.46
CA ALA A 118 6.69 -4.32 -0.37
C ALA A 118 7.61 -3.13 -0.10
N TYR A 119 7.62 -2.65 1.14
CA TYR A 119 8.48 -1.56 1.60
C TYR A 119 9.49 -2.10 2.61
N HIS A 120 10.71 -2.34 2.15
CA HIS A 120 11.76 -2.85 3.04
C HIS A 120 12.45 -1.71 3.78
N TYR A 121 12.97 -2.03 4.96
CA TYR A 121 13.85 -1.12 5.67
C TYR A 121 15.25 -1.13 5.04
N TYR A 122 15.77 0.06 4.76
CA TYR A 122 17.15 0.28 4.31
C TYR A 122 17.84 1.25 5.28
N GLU A 123 19.12 1.01 5.58
CA GLU A 123 19.89 1.88 6.48
C GLU A 123 20.23 3.23 5.83
N LYS A 124 20.46 3.22 4.52
CA LYS A 124 20.81 4.40 3.73
C LYS A 124 19.81 4.61 2.61
N LEU A 125 19.30 5.84 2.49
CA LEU A 125 18.42 6.26 1.40
C LEU A 125 19.18 7.26 0.52
N SER A 126 19.43 6.89 -0.73
CA SER A 126 20.13 7.71 -1.72
C SER A 126 19.13 8.33 -2.69
N PHE A 127 18.78 9.60 -2.47
CA PHE A 127 17.88 10.35 -3.34
C PHE A 127 18.65 10.90 -4.54
N GLN A 128 18.33 10.41 -5.73
CA GLN A 128 18.90 10.87 -7.00
C GLN A 128 17.91 11.85 -7.64
N LEU A 129 18.20 13.15 -7.56
CA LEU A 129 17.32 14.21 -8.08
C LEU A 129 17.71 14.55 -9.52
N TYR A 130 16.84 14.20 -10.48
CA TYR A 130 17.00 14.51 -11.90
C TYR A 130 16.14 15.71 -12.27
N PHE A 131 16.74 16.88 -12.46
CA PHE A 131 16.05 18.07 -12.93
C PHE A 131 16.06 18.09 -14.46
N VAL A 132 14.87 17.97 -15.05
CA VAL A 132 14.67 17.92 -16.50
C VAL A 132 14.10 19.26 -16.99
N THR A 133 14.85 19.96 -17.85
CA THR A 133 14.45 21.25 -18.43
C THR A 133 14.33 21.17 -19.96
N GLN A 134 13.54 22.06 -20.57
CA GLN A 134 13.48 22.16 -22.04
C GLN A 134 14.83 22.56 -22.64
N GLU A 135 15.38 23.68 -22.17
CA GLU A 135 16.66 24.24 -22.62
C GLU A 135 17.79 23.89 -21.64
N LYS A 136 19.03 24.03 -22.10
CA LYS A 136 20.21 23.78 -21.28
C LYS A 136 20.40 24.89 -20.26
N VAL A 137 20.27 24.56 -18.98
CA VAL A 137 20.58 25.46 -17.87
C VAL A 137 21.96 25.11 -17.31
N ARG A 138 22.85 26.10 -17.17
CA ARG A 138 24.24 25.87 -16.76
C ARG A 138 24.39 25.64 -15.25
N THR A 139 23.49 26.20 -14.43
CA THR A 139 23.61 26.14 -12.96
C THR A 139 22.23 25.96 -12.29
N ILE A 140 22.14 25.07 -11.31
CA ILE A 140 20.92 24.79 -10.51
C ILE A 140 20.35 26.07 -9.87
N LYS A 141 21.21 27.04 -9.49
CA LYS A 141 20.78 28.33 -8.92
C LYS A 141 19.86 29.14 -9.83
N GLN A 142 19.85 28.87 -11.14
CA GLN A 142 18.98 29.53 -12.11
C GLN A 142 17.60 28.88 -12.20
N LEU A 143 17.43 27.67 -11.65
CA LEU A 143 16.14 26.99 -11.63
C LEU A 143 15.23 27.61 -10.55
N PRO A 144 13.91 27.71 -10.80
CA PRO A 144 12.94 28.17 -9.82
C PRO A 144 12.65 27.10 -8.75
N ILE A 145 13.69 26.51 -8.16
CA ILE A 145 13.62 25.37 -7.23
C ILE A 145 14.29 25.70 -5.91
N ASN A 146 13.57 25.47 -4.81
CA ASN A 146 14.14 25.51 -3.48
C ASN A 146 14.65 24.12 -3.07
N VAL A 147 15.89 23.82 -3.47
CA VAL A 147 16.57 22.55 -3.17
C VAL A 147 16.67 22.31 -1.66
N LYS A 148 16.82 23.36 -0.85
CA LYS A 148 16.90 23.23 0.61
C LYS A 148 15.59 22.69 1.17
N SER A 149 14.45 23.28 0.77
CA SER A 149 13.13 22.80 1.20
C SER A 149 12.84 21.36 0.75
N ILE A 150 13.30 20.97 -0.43
CA ILE A 150 13.18 19.58 -0.92
C ILE A 150 14.03 18.66 -0.05
N ARG A 151 15.28 19.01 0.22
CA ARG A 151 16.18 18.20 1.06
C ARG A 151 15.65 18.06 2.48
N ASP A 152 15.18 19.14 3.08
CA ASP A 152 14.61 19.17 4.43
C ASP A 152 13.30 18.36 4.49
N GLY A 153 12.48 18.42 3.44
CA GLY A 153 11.27 17.63 3.31
C GLY A 153 11.54 16.13 3.15
N LEU A 154 12.47 15.76 2.28
CA LEU A 154 12.87 14.37 2.06
C LEU A 154 13.61 13.78 3.26
N SER A 155 14.40 14.58 3.99
CA SER A 155 15.06 14.12 5.21
C SER A 155 14.07 13.88 6.35
N SER A 156 12.92 14.59 6.36
CA SER A 156 11.87 14.37 7.36
C SER A 156 11.18 12.99 7.24
N LEU A 157 11.26 12.34 6.06
CA LEU A 157 10.73 10.99 5.82
C LEU A 157 11.54 9.88 6.50
N LEU A 158 12.78 10.19 6.90
CA LEU A 158 13.71 9.22 7.44
C LEU A 158 13.35 8.88 8.89
N LEU A 159 13.47 7.60 9.23
CA LEU A 159 13.50 7.21 10.63
C LEU A 159 14.83 7.68 11.27
N PRO A 160 14.88 7.90 12.60
CA PRO A 160 16.08 8.39 13.28
C PRO A 160 17.34 7.52 13.07
N SER A 161 17.17 6.23 12.75
CA SER A 161 18.27 5.31 12.45
C SER A 161 18.77 5.35 11.00
N GLN A 162 18.01 5.98 10.08
CA GLN A 162 18.34 6.03 8.66
C GLN A 162 19.20 7.23 8.31
N LYS A 163 20.05 7.07 7.30
CA LYS A 163 20.90 8.15 6.75
C LYS A 163 20.44 8.50 5.34
N SER A 164 20.44 9.79 5.01
CA SER A 164 20.18 10.23 3.64
C SER A 164 21.44 10.65 2.91
N MET A 165 21.46 10.35 1.62
CA MET A 165 22.41 10.89 0.64
C MET A 165 21.59 11.54 -0.47
N PHE A 166 22.11 12.63 -1.04
CA PHE A 166 21.44 13.34 -2.12
C PHE A 166 22.44 13.57 -3.25
N THR A 167 22.10 13.08 -4.43
CA THR A 167 22.80 13.40 -5.68
C THR A 167 21.88 14.21 -6.57
N GLN A 168 22.47 15.06 -7.41
CA GLN A 168 21.74 15.98 -8.27
C GLN A 168 22.27 15.83 -9.68
N HIS A 169 21.35 15.69 -10.62
CA HIS A 169 21.61 15.55 -12.05
C HIS A 169 20.76 16.58 -12.78
N MET A 170 21.36 17.26 -13.76
CA MET A 170 20.63 18.17 -14.65
C MET A 170 20.58 17.52 -16.03
N LEU A 171 19.37 17.38 -16.57
CA LEU A 171 19.12 16.81 -17.88
C LEU A 171 18.38 17.85 -18.71
N SER A 172 18.76 18.02 -19.97
CA SER A 172 18.05 18.89 -20.90
C SER A 172 17.41 18.07 -22.01
N LEU A 173 16.13 18.33 -22.27
CA LEU A 173 15.40 17.73 -23.39
C LEU A 173 16.01 18.13 -24.75
N SER A 174 16.67 19.29 -24.83
CA SER A 174 17.35 19.73 -26.06
C SER A 174 18.62 18.93 -26.40
N GLU A 175 19.30 18.36 -25.40
CA GLU A 175 20.57 17.65 -25.59
C GLU A 175 20.37 16.14 -25.78
N GLU A 176 19.36 15.57 -25.10
CA GLU A 176 19.10 14.13 -25.12
C GLU A 176 17.86 13.82 -25.97
N PRO A 177 18.02 13.43 -27.26
CA PRO A 177 16.88 13.17 -28.15
C PRO A 177 16.01 12.01 -27.66
N ALA A 178 16.61 11.06 -26.94
CA ALA A 178 15.91 9.90 -26.41
C ALA A 178 14.99 10.26 -25.23
N LEU A 179 15.44 11.14 -24.33
CA LEU A 179 14.63 11.68 -23.24
C LEU A 179 13.51 12.58 -23.79
N MET A 180 13.81 13.38 -24.81
CA MET A 180 12.79 14.19 -25.48
C MET A 180 11.74 13.32 -26.18
N MET A 181 12.14 12.24 -26.85
CA MET A 181 11.21 11.27 -27.40
C MET A 181 10.31 10.66 -26.30
N ALA A 182 10.88 10.27 -25.16
CA ALA A 182 10.10 9.77 -24.03
C ALA A 182 9.07 10.80 -23.53
N PHE A 183 9.48 12.06 -23.37
CA PHE A 183 8.62 13.16 -22.93
C PHE A 183 7.48 13.44 -23.92
N SER A 184 7.77 13.52 -25.23
CA SER A 184 6.74 13.73 -26.26
C SER A 184 5.75 12.59 -26.36
N MET A 185 6.20 11.33 -26.27
CA MET A 185 5.32 10.16 -26.30
C MET A 185 4.39 10.09 -25.09
N ALA A 186 4.87 10.54 -23.91
CA ALA A 186 4.07 10.58 -22.69
C ALA A 186 3.12 11.77 -22.62
N ARG A 187 3.38 12.87 -23.35
CA ARG A 187 2.55 14.07 -23.34
C ARG A 187 1.21 13.81 -24.03
N ARG A 188 0.13 14.08 -23.28
CA ARG A 188 -1.27 13.94 -23.71
C ARG A 188 -2.05 15.21 -23.37
N ALA A 189 -3.21 15.35 -24.01
CA ALA A 189 -4.20 16.38 -23.67
C ALA A 189 -5.55 15.71 -23.47
N ALA A 190 -6.26 16.06 -22.40
CA ALA A 190 -7.60 15.57 -22.14
C ALA A 190 -8.52 16.69 -21.66
N ALA A 191 -9.79 16.61 -22.06
CA ALA A 191 -10.84 17.43 -21.51
C ALA A 191 -11.23 16.87 -20.13
N VAL A 192 -10.97 17.62 -19.07
CA VAL A 192 -11.29 17.25 -17.70
C VAL A 192 -12.51 18.05 -17.24
N PRO A 193 -13.61 17.37 -16.89
CA PRO A 193 -14.77 18.03 -16.31
C PRO A 193 -14.45 18.51 -14.89
N LEU A 194 -14.78 19.76 -14.60
CA LEU A 194 -14.74 20.39 -13.29
C LEU A 194 -16.17 20.75 -12.90
N LEU A 195 -16.57 20.33 -11.70
CA LEU A 195 -17.73 20.91 -11.04
C LEU A 195 -17.28 22.22 -10.40
N LEU A 196 -17.95 23.33 -10.70
CA LEU A 196 -17.72 24.61 -10.05
C LEU A 196 -18.58 24.73 -8.79
N VAL A 197 -18.24 25.69 -7.93
CA VAL A 197 -18.94 25.95 -6.65
C VAL A 197 -20.43 26.21 -6.86
N ASN A 198 -20.78 26.82 -7.99
CA ASN A 198 -22.16 27.12 -8.38
C ASN A 198 -22.94 25.89 -8.91
N GLY A 199 -22.36 24.69 -8.86
CA GLY A 199 -22.96 23.46 -9.39
C GLY A 199 -22.92 23.33 -10.92
N THR A 200 -22.33 24.30 -11.63
CA THR A 200 -22.17 24.20 -13.10
C THR A 200 -20.97 23.34 -13.47
N TYR A 201 -21.10 22.57 -14.55
CA TYR A 201 -20.00 21.82 -15.13
C TYR A 201 -19.23 22.68 -16.13
N ARG A 202 -17.90 22.74 -15.97
CA ARG A 202 -16.99 23.33 -16.94
C ARG A 202 -15.99 22.28 -17.40
N SER A 203 -15.86 22.11 -18.71
CA SER A 203 -14.79 21.28 -19.27
C SER A 203 -13.55 22.14 -19.51
N THR A 204 -12.40 21.71 -18.99
CA THR A 204 -11.11 22.38 -19.23
C THR A 204 -10.17 21.40 -19.93
N VAL A 205 -9.55 21.83 -21.03
CA VAL A 205 -8.52 21.03 -21.69
C VAL A 205 -7.23 21.16 -20.89
N ARG A 206 -6.68 20.04 -20.44
CA ARG A 206 -5.45 19.98 -19.66
C ARG A 206 -4.41 19.14 -20.38
N THR A 207 -3.20 19.69 -20.47
CA THR A 207 -1.99 18.95 -20.85
C THR A 207 -1.46 18.18 -19.66
N TYR A 208 -1.19 16.89 -19.85
CA TYR A 208 -0.63 16.03 -18.80
C TYR A 208 0.38 15.04 -19.38
N LEU A 209 1.28 14.55 -18.53
CA LEU A 209 2.12 13.40 -18.84
C LEU A 209 1.46 12.14 -18.31
N ASP A 210 1.37 11.14 -19.19
CA ASP A 210 1.01 9.78 -18.82
C ASP A 210 2.19 9.13 -18.09
N SER A 211 2.01 8.88 -16.80
CA SER A 211 3.07 8.39 -15.93
C SER A 211 3.51 6.97 -16.29
N ALA A 212 2.61 6.11 -16.78
CA ALA A 212 2.93 4.73 -17.13
C ALA A 212 3.74 4.66 -18.44
N ILE A 213 3.35 5.46 -19.45
CA ILE A 213 4.10 5.55 -20.70
C ILE A 213 5.49 6.13 -20.44
N LEU A 214 5.57 7.20 -19.65
CA LEU A 214 6.85 7.82 -19.30
C LEU A 214 7.77 6.84 -18.58
N GLN A 215 7.24 6.10 -17.61
CA GLN A 215 7.99 5.08 -16.88
C GLN A 215 8.62 4.05 -17.81
N HIS A 216 7.81 3.51 -18.72
CA HIS A 216 8.25 2.48 -19.65
C HIS A 216 9.37 2.99 -20.58
N GLN A 217 9.24 4.23 -21.09
CA GLN A 217 10.28 4.82 -21.94
C GLN A 217 11.56 5.09 -21.17
N LEU A 218 11.49 5.66 -19.95
CA LEU A 218 12.67 5.94 -19.13
C LEU A 218 13.40 4.65 -18.70
N GLN A 219 12.67 3.58 -18.40
CA GLN A 219 13.26 2.27 -18.10
C GLN A 219 14.03 1.72 -19.30
N LYS A 220 13.44 1.79 -20.50
CA LYS A 220 14.11 1.37 -21.73
C LYS A 220 15.41 2.14 -21.99
N LEU A 221 15.45 3.43 -21.64
CA LEU A 221 16.68 4.24 -21.73
C LEU A 221 17.71 3.81 -20.69
N SER A 222 17.28 3.59 -19.44
CA SER A 222 18.17 3.18 -18.35
C SER A 222 18.78 1.79 -18.58
N GLU A 223 18.05 0.84 -19.16
CA GLU A 223 18.57 -0.49 -19.48
C GLU A 223 19.70 -0.46 -20.52
N GLN A 224 19.68 0.54 -21.41
CA GLN A 224 20.73 0.75 -22.40
C GLN A 224 22.01 1.34 -21.78
N THR A 225 21.89 2.14 -20.73
CA THR A 225 23.02 2.73 -19.99
C THR A 225 23.53 1.84 -18.85
N ALA A 226 22.70 0.95 -18.30
CA ALA A 226 23.03 0.10 -17.16
C ALA A 226 23.51 -1.29 -17.61
N LEU A 227 24.75 -1.38 -18.13
CA LEU A 227 25.51 -2.62 -18.08
C LEU A 227 25.84 -2.95 -16.62
N LYS A 228 24.94 -3.74 -15.99
CA LYS A 228 25.10 -4.54 -14.77
C LYS A 228 26.23 -4.11 -13.83
N GLY A 229 25.87 -3.29 -12.84
CA GLY A 229 26.61 -3.24 -11.59
C GLY A 229 26.47 -4.58 -10.86
N GLU A 230 27.61 -5.18 -10.51
CA GLU A 230 27.72 -6.43 -9.76
C GLU A 230 26.88 -6.37 -8.48
N HIS A 231 26.13 -7.45 -8.23
CA HIS A 231 25.42 -7.71 -6.98
C HIS A 231 26.41 -7.71 -5.80
N THR A 232 26.64 -6.54 -5.23
CA THR A 232 27.39 -6.38 -3.99
C THR A 232 26.39 -6.12 -2.87
N ASN A 233 26.21 -7.17 -2.08
CA ASN A 233 25.80 -7.18 -0.67
C ASN A 233 24.49 -6.47 -0.28
N HIS A 234 23.52 -7.30 0.11
CA HIS A 234 22.52 -7.06 1.16
C HIS A 234 21.99 -5.62 1.31
N ARG A 235 20.77 -5.36 0.81
CA ARG A 235 19.79 -4.28 1.15
C ARG A 235 20.26 -3.10 2.03
N SER A 236 21.44 -2.52 1.81
CA SER A 236 22.01 -1.49 2.69
C SER A 236 21.64 -0.08 2.24
N THR A 237 21.52 0.10 0.92
CA THR A 237 21.18 1.36 0.27
C THR A 237 19.97 1.19 -0.65
N LEU A 238 18.93 1.99 -0.48
CA LEU A 238 17.87 2.15 -1.49
C LEU A 238 18.15 3.40 -2.32
N GLU A 239 18.18 3.24 -3.63
CA GLU A 239 18.21 4.35 -4.57
C GLU A 239 16.80 4.82 -4.88
N VAL A 240 16.56 6.12 -4.72
CA VAL A 240 15.28 6.78 -4.93
C VAL A 240 15.44 7.79 -6.06
N PRO A 241 15.21 7.40 -7.33
CA PRO A 241 15.29 8.32 -8.45
C PRO A 241 14.03 9.20 -8.49
N VAL A 242 14.23 10.51 -8.41
CA VAL A 242 13.19 11.54 -8.47
C VAL A 242 13.39 12.36 -9.74
N PHE A 243 12.53 12.15 -10.73
CA PHE A 243 12.51 12.91 -11.97
C PHE A 243 11.62 14.14 -11.80
N TRP A 244 12.21 15.31 -11.93
CA TRP A 244 11.57 16.60 -11.75
C TRP A 244 11.53 17.35 -13.07
N PHE A 245 10.38 17.33 -13.73
CA PHE A 245 10.15 17.99 -15.01
C PHE A 245 9.74 19.45 -14.80
N ILE A 246 10.54 20.37 -15.32
CA ILE A 246 10.30 21.82 -15.24
C ILE A 246 9.88 22.28 -16.63
N HIS A 247 8.67 22.83 -16.74
CA HIS A 247 8.09 23.22 -18.02
C HIS A 247 7.35 24.55 -17.90
N GLY A 248 7.44 25.43 -18.90
CA GLY A 248 6.75 26.74 -18.82
C GLY A 248 5.22 26.61 -18.85
N GLU A 249 4.70 25.68 -19.64
CA GLU A 249 3.25 25.45 -19.75
C GLU A 249 2.70 24.65 -18.54
N PRO A 250 1.42 24.84 -18.17
CA PRO A 250 0.78 24.07 -17.11
C PRO A 250 0.73 22.58 -17.48
N LEU A 251 1.44 21.78 -16.70
CA LEU A 251 1.59 20.34 -16.93
C LEU A 251 1.25 19.59 -15.64
N LEU A 252 0.46 18.54 -15.78
CA LEU A 252 0.09 17.64 -14.68
C LEU A 252 0.51 16.21 -15.00
N LEU A 253 0.43 15.33 -14.02
CA LEU A 253 0.56 13.88 -14.16
C LEU A 253 -0.84 13.26 -14.11
N ASP A 254 -1.11 12.35 -15.05
CA ASP A 254 -2.38 11.61 -15.13
C ASP A 254 -3.62 12.49 -14.89
N LYS A 255 -3.64 13.68 -15.52
CA LYS A 255 -4.71 14.70 -15.47
C LYS A 255 -4.89 15.48 -14.15
N HIS A 256 -4.55 14.91 -12.99
CA HIS A 256 -4.89 15.49 -11.68
C HIS A 256 -3.73 15.65 -10.71
N TYR A 257 -2.58 15.01 -10.92
CA TYR A 257 -1.51 14.97 -9.93
C TYR A 257 -0.36 15.91 -10.29
N GLN A 258 0.31 16.47 -9.28
CA GLN A 258 1.57 17.20 -9.49
C GLN A 258 2.78 16.27 -9.39
N ALA A 259 2.66 15.22 -8.57
CA ALA A 259 3.68 14.21 -8.36
C ALA A 259 3.02 12.85 -8.18
N LYS A 260 3.72 11.78 -8.58
CA LYS A 260 3.24 10.41 -8.45
C LYS A 260 4.38 9.44 -8.17
N ALA A 261 4.13 8.50 -7.26
CA ALA A 261 5.03 7.38 -6.98
C ALA A 261 4.79 6.25 -7.99
N LEU A 262 5.81 5.94 -8.79
CA LEU A 262 5.82 4.77 -9.68
C LEU A 262 6.61 3.63 -9.02
N SER A 263 6.68 2.45 -9.64
CA SER A 263 7.26 1.26 -9.00
C SER A 263 8.76 1.36 -8.73
N ASN A 264 9.48 2.15 -9.51
CA ASN A 264 10.93 2.29 -9.41
C ASN A 264 11.42 3.75 -9.47
N MET A 265 10.50 4.73 -9.46
CA MET A 265 10.84 6.15 -9.55
C MET A 265 9.72 7.04 -9.02
N VAL A 266 10.05 8.28 -8.70
CA VAL A 266 9.08 9.34 -8.38
C VAL A 266 9.13 10.36 -9.50
N VAL A 267 7.97 10.74 -10.03
CA VAL A 267 7.88 11.79 -11.05
C VAL A 267 7.19 13.00 -10.44
N VAL A 268 7.78 14.17 -10.65
CA VAL A 268 7.28 15.47 -10.21
C VAL A 268 7.23 16.39 -11.42
N VAL A 269 6.16 17.17 -11.53
CA VAL A 269 6.00 18.19 -12.56
C VAL A 269 5.87 19.55 -11.91
N GLN A 270 6.64 20.51 -12.44
CA GLN A 270 6.64 21.90 -12.05
C GLN A 270 6.33 22.76 -13.28
N SER A 271 5.42 23.72 -13.08
CA SER A 271 5.02 24.70 -14.09
C SER A 271 5.14 26.13 -13.58
N ASP A 272 5.09 27.13 -14.45
CA ASP A 272 5.27 28.53 -14.01
C ASP A 272 4.05 29.12 -13.27
N VAL A 273 2.91 28.42 -13.29
CA VAL A 273 1.66 28.85 -12.67
C VAL A 273 1.67 28.63 -11.15
N ASP A 274 1.47 29.68 -10.38
CA ASP A 274 1.49 29.65 -8.91
C ASP A 274 0.11 29.41 -8.26
N SER A 275 -0.96 29.57 -9.03
CA SER A 275 -2.34 29.45 -8.57
C SER A 275 -3.20 28.76 -9.63
N TRP A 276 -3.40 27.46 -9.43
CA TRP A 276 -4.20 26.62 -10.30
C TRP A 276 -5.46 26.13 -9.59
N GLU A 277 -6.62 26.28 -10.22
CA GLU A 277 -7.89 25.78 -9.67
C GLU A 277 -7.91 24.25 -9.69
N SER A 278 -7.87 23.64 -8.50
CA SER A 278 -8.00 22.20 -8.38
C SER A 278 -9.44 21.73 -8.65
N HIS A 279 -9.60 20.41 -8.76
CA HIS A 279 -10.91 19.77 -8.86
C HIS A 279 -11.61 19.62 -7.50
N ILE A 280 -10.96 20.05 -6.42
CA ILE A 280 -11.43 19.89 -5.05
C ILE A 280 -11.84 21.25 -4.51
N GLN A 281 -12.95 21.27 -3.77
CA GLN A 281 -13.50 22.47 -3.17
C GLN A 281 -13.64 22.28 -1.66
N CYS A 282 -13.50 23.37 -0.92
CA CYS A 282 -13.70 23.42 0.52
C CYS A 282 -14.46 24.71 0.85
N ASN A 283 -15.54 24.59 1.65
CA ASN A 283 -16.36 25.72 2.07
C ASN A 283 -16.81 26.64 0.93
N GLY A 284 -17.24 26.05 -0.21
CA GLY A 284 -17.68 26.81 -1.38
C GLY A 284 -16.55 27.57 -2.10
N ARG A 285 -15.29 27.15 -1.95
CA ARG A 285 -14.16 27.73 -2.68
C ARG A 285 -13.27 26.61 -3.23
N SER A 286 -12.81 26.77 -4.47
CA SER A 286 -11.84 25.85 -5.06
C SER A 286 -10.50 25.94 -4.31
N ILE A 287 -9.91 24.78 -3.99
CA ILE A 287 -8.58 24.74 -3.42
C ILE A 287 -7.59 25.08 -4.53
N LEU A 288 -6.74 26.08 -4.28
CA LEU A 288 -5.72 26.51 -5.23
C LEU A 288 -4.43 25.71 -5.02
N TRP A 289 -3.91 25.15 -6.11
CA TRP A 289 -2.64 24.45 -6.16
C TRP A 289 -1.53 25.35 -6.69
N ASP A 290 -0.37 25.28 -6.06
CA ASP A 290 0.84 25.94 -6.55
C ASP A 290 1.60 24.97 -7.45
N LEU A 291 1.54 25.16 -8.79
CA LEU A 291 2.28 24.33 -9.73
C LEU A 291 3.75 24.74 -9.83
N ARG A 292 4.09 25.95 -9.36
CA ARG A 292 5.45 26.50 -9.34
C ARG A 292 6.29 25.94 -8.22
N LYS A 293 5.67 25.54 -7.10
CA LYS A 293 6.36 24.91 -5.97
C LYS A 293 5.68 23.61 -5.54
N PRO A 294 5.82 22.52 -6.31
CA PRO A 294 5.19 21.23 -6.02
C PRO A 294 5.93 20.44 -4.91
N VAL A 295 6.53 21.12 -3.92
CA VAL A 295 7.33 20.50 -2.84
C VAL A 295 6.47 19.54 -2.01
N LYS A 296 5.25 19.96 -1.67
CA LYS A 296 4.30 19.15 -0.91
C LYS A 296 3.96 17.84 -1.63
N ALA A 297 3.59 17.94 -2.91
CA ALA A 297 3.27 16.78 -3.72
C ALA A 297 4.48 15.86 -3.92
N ALA A 298 5.66 16.43 -4.13
CA ALA A 298 6.90 15.66 -4.24
C ALA A 298 7.20 14.85 -2.98
N ILE A 299 7.04 15.44 -1.80
CA ILE A 299 7.24 14.75 -0.51
C ILE A 299 6.17 13.66 -0.31
N ALA A 300 4.91 13.94 -0.63
CA ALA A 300 3.84 12.95 -0.57
C ALA A 300 4.12 11.72 -1.45
N ALA A 301 4.48 11.94 -2.71
CA ALA A 301 4.84 10.86 -3.63
C ALA A 301 6.12 10.12 -3.20
N SER A 302 7.10 10.85 -2.64
CA SER A 302 8.31 10.22 -2.11
C SER A 302 8.02 9.38 -0.87
N ALA A 303 7.08 9.80 -0.02
CA ALA A 303 6.61 9.01 1.12
C ALA A 303 5.93 7.71 0.69
N GLU A 304 5.07 7.77 -0.32
CA GLU A 304 4.45 6.59 -0.89
C GLU A 304 5.50 5.64 -1.52
N TYR A 305 6.53 6.17 -2.17
CA TYR A 305 7.59 5.37 -2.78
C TYR A 305 8.51 4.70 -1.75
N VAL A 306 8.92 5.43 -0.72
CA VAL A 306 9.94 4.96 0.24
C VAL A 306 9.33 4.01 1.28
N SER A 307 8.16 4.36 1.81
CA SER A 307 7.57 3.70 2.98
C SER A 307 6.13 3.25 2.79
N GLY A 308 5.57 3.48 1.60
CA GLY A 308 4.20 3.10 1.31
C GLY A 308 3.15 3.92 2.03
N LEU A 309 3.54 5.08 2.55
CA LEU A 309 2.66 5.97 3.28
C LEU A 309 1.59 6.53 2.34
N LEU A 310 0.34 6.20 2.60
CA LEU A 310 -0.81 6.67 1.83
C LEU A 310 -1.48 7.86 2.52
N PRO A 311 -2.17 8.72 1.75
CA PRO A 311 -3.04 9.73 2.31
C PRO A 311 -4.10 9.19 3.27
N SER A 312 -4.30 9.92 4.36
CA SER A 312 -5.23 9.57 5.45
C SER A 312 -6.68 9.36 5.00
N HIS A 313 -7.10 10.06 3.95
CA HIS A 313 -8.44 9.92 3.37
C HIS A 313 -8.59 8.67 2.49
N LEU A 314 -7.51 7.97 2.14
CA LEU A 314 -7.58 6.76 1.34
C LEU A 314 -7.70 5.51 2.22
N ALA A 315 -8.77 4.78 1.97
CA ALA A 315 -9.16 3.61 2.73
C ALA A 315 -9.51 2.45 1.77
N TYR A 316 -8.86 1.31 1.88
CA TYR A 316 -9.33 0.08 1.22
C TYR A 316 -10.63 -0.45 1.84
N SER A 317 -11.71 -0.53 1.06
CA SER A 317 -12.96 -1.16 1.50
C SER A 317 -12.95 -2.64 1.10
N SER A 318 -12.94 -3.53 2.09
CA SER A 318 -13.04 -4.98 1.83
C SER A 318 -14.40 -5.37 1.26
N ALA A 319 -15.47 -4.63 1.59
CA ALA A 319 -16.82 -4.93 1.11
C ALA A 319 -17.01 -4.63 -0.39
N HIS A 320 -16.28 -3.63 -0.89
CA HIS A 320 -16.36 -3.19 -2.29
C HIS A 320 -15.11 -3.56 -3.11
N GLU A 321 -14.14 -4.23 -2.49
CA GLU A 321 -12.82 -4.56 -3.06
C GLU A 321 -12.12 -3.38 -3.75
N THR A 322 -12.41 -2.15 -3.29
CA THR A 322 -11.99 -0.91 -3.93
C THR A 322 -11.48 0.10 -2.90
N ALA A 323 -10.66 1.05 -3.35
CA ALA A 323 -10.28 2.19 -2.52
C ALA A 323 -11.47 3.16 -2.40
N SER A 324 -11.90 3.40 -1.17
CA SER A 324 -12.84 4.45 -0.80
C SER A 324 -12.09 5.69 -0.32
N GLU A 325 -12.61 6.86 -0.68
CA GLU A 325 -12.11 8.16 -0.23
C GLU A 325 -13.02 8.72 0.88
N ASP A 326 -12.43 8.99 2.04
CA ASP A 326 -13.07 9.70 3.14
C ASP A 326 -12.30 10.98 3.45
N TRP A 327 -12.70 12.05 2.77
CA TRP A 327 -12.05 13.36 2.85
C TRP A 327 -12.10 13.99 4.25
N THR A 328 -12.94 13.49 5.17
CA THR A 328 -12.95 13.94 6.57
C THR A 328 -11.62 13.75 7.27
N TRP A 329 -10.83 12.74 6.84
CA TRP A 329 -9.49 12.45 7.36
C TRP A 329 -8.37 13.19 6.64
N SER A 330 -8.69 13.99 5.61
CA SER A 330 -7.73 14.83 4.91
C SER A 330 -7.46 16.15 5.67
N VAL A 331 -7.01 16.03 6.91
CA VAL A 331 -6.78 17.13 7.84
C VAL A 331 -5.31 17.20 8.31
N GLY A 332 -4.94 18.35 8.86
CA GLY A 332 -3.61 18.57 9.45
C GLY A 332 -2.57 19.12 8.47
N CYS A 333 -1.45 19.61 9.02
CA CYS A 333 -0.37 20.29 8.31
C CYS A 333 0.69 19.32 7.77
N ASN A 334 0.27 18.33 6.97
CA ASN A 334 1.13 17.25 6.48
C ASN A 334 1.05 17.10 4.95
N PRO A 335 2.06 16.49 4.30
CA PRO A 335 2.14 16.49 2.83
C PRO A 335 0.98 15.75 2.15
N LEU A 336 0.31 14.86 2.86
CA LEU A 336 -0.77 14.02 2.35
C LEU A 336 -2.17 14.62 2.55
N SER A 337 -2.29 15.65 3.39
CA SER A 337 -3.54 16.36 3.59
C SER A 337 -3.81 17.28 2.41
N ILE A 338 -4.95 17.17 1.74
CA ILE A 338 -5.30 18.05 0.62
C ILE A 338 -5.65 19.48 1.06
N SER A 339 -6.16 19.63 2.29
CA SER A 339 -6.77 20.86 2.80
C SER A 339 -5.74 21.88 3.32
N SER A 340 -4.53 21.44 3.64
CA SER A 340 -3.47 22.31 4.15
C SER A 340 -2.34 22.51 3.13
N LYS A 341 -1.50 23.53 3.33
CA LYS A 341 -0.32 23.78 2.49
C LYS A 341 0.98 23.20 3.07
N GLY A 342 0.93 22.64 4.28
CA GLY A 342 2.11 22.10 4.96
C GLY A 342 2.63 20.81 4.34
N TRP A 343 3.90 20.52 4.60
CA TRP A 343 4.58 19.31 4.15
C TRP A 343 5.44 18.66 5.24
N GLN A 344 5.22 19.03 6.51
CA GLN A 344 5.91 18.42 7.63
C GLN A 344 5.23 17.11 8.02
N LEU A 345 6.02 16.09 8.33
CA LEU A 345 5.47 14.83 8.81
C LEU A 345 5.25 14.90 10.31
N SER A 346 4.13 14.38 10.77
CA SER A 346 3.87 14.19 12.20
C SER A 346 4.58 12.94 12.73
N GLU A 347 4.77 12.87 14.04
CA GLU A 347 5.26 11.66 14.72
C GLU A 347 4.38 10.44 14.40
N PHE A 348 3.06 10.65 14.34
CA PHE A 348 2.11 9.63 13.89
C PHE A 348 2.48 9.07 12.50
N GLN A 349 2.81 9.92 11.53
CA GLN A 349 3.20 9.45 10.20
C GLN A 349 4.55 8.71 10.23
N GLN A 350 5.49 9.13 11.08
CA GLN A 350 6.75 8.41 11.27
C GLN A 350 6.53 7.01 11.87
N ASP A 351 5.60 6.87 12.81
CA ASP A 351 5.20 5.57 13.36
C ASP A 351 4.55 4.68 12.30
N VAL A 352 3.70 5.24 11.43
CA VAL A 352 3.11 4.51 10.31
C VAL A 352 4.18 4.05 9.33
N ILE A 353 5.16 4.89 9.02
CA ILE A 353 6.32 4.51 8.18
C ILE A 353 7.06 3.32 8.80
N ALA A 354 7.37 3.39 10.09
CA ALA A 354 8.03 2.28 10.80
C ALA A 354 7.19 1.01 10.81
N ARG A 355 5.87 1.13 11.03
CA ARG A 355 4.92 0.02 10.97
C ARG A 355 4.89 -0.65 9.60
N ASN A 356 4.93 0.12 8.51
CA ASN A 356 4.89 -0.42 7.14
C ASN A 356 6.12 -1.30 6.84
N TYR A 357 7.30 -0.85 7.30
CA TYR A 357 8.52 -1.66 7.21
C TYR A 357 8.43 -2.94 8.02
N ILE A 358 7.87 -2.87 9.24
CA ILE A 358 7.69 -4.04 10.11
C ILE A 358 6.73 -5.05 9.48
N ILE A 359 5.58 -4.59 8.97
CA ILE A 359 4.58 -5.46 8.34
C ILE A 359 5.18 -6.16 7.13
N THR A 360 5.86 -5.42 6.25
CA THR A 360 6.52 -6.00 5.07
C THR A 360 7.55 -7.06 5.48
N GLY A 361 8.43 -6.75 6.44
CA GLY A 361 9.46 -7.68 6.90
C GLY A 361 8.88 -8.94 7.56
N VAL A 362 7.81 -8.79 8.34
CA VAL A 362 7.12 -9.93 8.97
C VAL A 362 6.41 -10.78 7.92
N GLU A 363 5.68 -10.19 6.97
CA GLU A 363 4.98 -10.92 5.90
C GLU A 363 5.98 -11.71 5.03
N GLU A 364 7.10 -11.10 4.66
CA GLU A 364 8.17 -11.77 3.92
C GLU A 364 8.77 -12.95 4.69
N SER A 365 9.08 -12.74 5.98
CA SER A 365 9.61 -13.82 6.81
C SER A 365 8.64 -15.00 6.93
N ILE A 366 7.33 -14.72 7.04
CA ILE A 366 6.27 -15.75 7.05
C ILE A 366 6.23 -16.46 5.71
N ARG A 367 6.27 -15.72 4.59
CA ARG A 367 6.28 -16.30 3.24
C ARG A 367 7.49 -17.20 3.03
N VAL A 368 8.68 -16.78 3.43
CA VAL A 368 9.92 -17.57 3.34
C VAL A 368 9.81 -18.85 4.16
N VAL A 369 9.40 -18.76 5.42
CA VAL A 369 9.22 -19.93 6.31
C VAL A 369 8.16 -20.88 5.76
N ASN A 370 7.00 -20.38 5.34
CA ASN A 370 5.93 -21.20 4.76
C ASN A 370 6.39 -21.90 3.49
N SER A 371 7.13 -21.21 2.61
CA SER A 371 7.67 -21.82 1.40
C SER A 371 8.68 -22.93 1.71
N ALA A 372 9.51 -22.75 2.75
CA ALA A 372 10.45 -23.77 3.21
C ALA A 372 9.72 -24.99 3.80
N ILE A 373 8.67 -24.76 4.61
CA ILE A 373 7.83 -25.84 5.16
C ILE A 373 7.12 -26.60 4.03
N GLN A 374 6.56 -25.91 3.04
CA GLN A 374 5.92 -26.56 1.88
C GLN A 374 6.89 -27.47 1.12
N ARG A 375 8.16 -27.06 0.96
CA ARG A 375 9.21 -27.91 0.38
C ARG A 375 9.46 -29.15 1.24
N LEU A 376 9.57 -29.02 2.56
CA LEU A 376 9.73 -30.15 3.47
C LEU A 376 8.56 -31.14 3.40
N VAL A 377 7.31 -30.65 3.35
CA VAL A 377 6.11 -31.50 3.28
C VAL A 377 6.09 -32.32 1.98
N THR A 378 6.62 -31.78 0.89
CA THR A 378 6.71 -32.47 -0.40
C THR A 378 7.74 -33.60 -0.38
N GLU A 379 8.73 -33.53 0.52
CA GLU A 379 9.81 -34.51 0.59
C GLU A 379 9.40 -35.78 1.35
N ARG A 380 9.24 -36.89 0.62
CA ARG A 380 9.07 -38.22 1.23
C ARG A 380 10.37 -38.71 1.86
N THR A 381 10.30 -39.22 3.09
CA THR A 381 11.43 -39.85 3.79
C THR A 381 11.55 -41.33 3.40
N SER A 382 12.78 -41.80 3.21
CA SER A 382 13.11 -43.23 3.07
C SER A 382 13.92 -43.67 4.30
N GLU A 383 14.05 -44.96 4.55
CA GLU A 383 14.82 -45.48 5.71
C GLU A 383 16.26 -44.95 5.76
N GLN A 384 16.94 -44.87 4.61
CA GLN A 384 18.28 -44.29 4.49
C GLN A 384 18.28 -42.76 4.66
N GLY A 385 17.25 -42.08 4.14
CA GLY A 385 17.08 -40.64 4.31
C GLY A 385 16.72 -40.23 5.74
N PHE A 386 16.04 -41.09 6.50
CA PHE A 386 15.61 -40.83 7.86
C PHE A 386 16.80 -40.64 8.82
N LYS A 387 17.87 -41.44 8.65
CA LYS A 387 19.11 -41.28 9.43
C LYS A 387 19.78 -39.94 9.18
N ILE A 388 19.79 -39.49 7.92
CA ILE A 388 20.34 -38.18 7.52
C ILE A 388 19.47 -37.06 8.11
N PHE A 389 18.15 -37.14 7.95
CA PHE A 389 17.20 -36.18 8.50
C PHE A 389 17.34 -36.02 10.02
N LYS A 390 17.43 -37.12 10.77
CA LYS A 390 17.56 -37.13 12.24
C LYS A 390 18.80 -36.37 12.74
N THR A 391 19.87 -36.31 11.94
CA THR A 391 21.08 -35.53 12.29
C THR A 391 20.93 -34.03 12.02
N LYS A 392 19.98 -33.63 11.18
CA LYS A 392 19.73 -32.22 10.80
C LYS A 392 18.49 -31.61 11.45
N GLU A 393 17.62 -32.45 12.02
CA GLU A 393 16.38 -32.04 12.69
C GLU A 393 16.62 -30.99 13.79
N SER A 394 17.59 -31.22 14.69
CA SER A 394 17.88 -30.30 15.79
C SER A 394 18.23 -28.89 15.31
N VAL A 395 19.05 -28.79 14.26
CA VAL A 395 19.45 -27.51 13.65
C VAL A 395 18.25 -26.82 13.01
N MET A 396 17.37 -27.56 12.31
CA MET A 396 16.15 -26.97 11.72
C MET A 396 15.19 -26.45 12.79
N VAL A 397 14.98 -27.22 13.88
CA VAL A 397 14.13 -26.81 15.00
C VAL A 397 14.71 -25.60 15.71
N GLU A 398 16.02 -25.55 15.93
CA GLU A 398 16.70 -24.39 16.51
C GLU A 398 16.52 -23.14 15.64
N LYS A 399 16.75 -23.25 14.32
CA LYS A 399 16.56 -22.13 13.38
C LYS A 399 15.10 -21.70 13.30
N TYR A 400 14.15 -22.62 13.32
CA TYR A 400 12.71 -22.30 13.38
C TYR A 400 12.36 -21.55 14.66
N ASN A 401 12.82 -22.05 15.81
CA ASN A 401 12.60 -21.40 17.11
C ASN A 401 13.23 -19.99 17.17
N SER A 402 14.37 -19.79 16.52
CA SER A 402 14.98 -18.47 16.37
C SER A 402 14.05 -17.48 15.65
N VAL A 403 13.45 -17.90 14.52
CA VAL A 403 12.49 -17.07 13.78
C VAL A 403 11.24 -16.76 14.60
N VAL A 404 10.65 -17.78 15.26
CA VAL A 404 9.46 -17.61 16.10
C VAL A 404 9.75 -16.66 17.28
N ASN A 405 10.93 -16.75 17.89
CA ASN A 405 11.34 -15.84 18.95
C ASN A 405 11.50 -14.40 18.44
N MET A 406 12.00 -14.22 17.21
CA MET A 406 12.03 -12.89 16.58
C MET A 406 10.61 -12.34 16.34
N TRP A 407 9.68 -13.15 15.82
CA TRP A 407 8.27 -12.73 15.67
C TRP A 407 7.64 -12.30 17.00
N ARG A 408 7.86 -13.07 18.08
CA ARG A 408 7.39 -12.71 19.43
C ARG A 408 7.99 -11.40 19.91
N ARG A 409 9.29 -11.18 19.68
CA ARG A 409 9.99 -9.96 20.09
C ARG A 409 9.46 -8.74 19.34
N VAL A 410 9.29 -8.85 18.02
CA VAL A 410 8.70 -7.80 17.18
C VAL A 410 7.28 -7.48 17.66
N ALA A 411 6.44 -8.49 17.87
CA ALA A 411 5.07 -8.30 18.37
C ALA A 411 5.01 -7.65 19.76
N PHE A 412 5.93 -8.00 20.66
CA PHE A 412 6.04 -7.38 21.98
C PHE A 412 6.41 -5.89 21.88
N MET A 413 7.36 -5.55 21.01
CA MET A 413 7.80 -4.15 20.82
C MET A 413 6.73 -3.31 20.11
N SER A 414 6.05 -3.86 19.11
CA SER A 414 4.90 -3.22 18.46
C SER A 414 3.74 -2.98 19.41
N ARG A 415 3.48 -3.90 20.36
CA ARG A 415 2.46 -3.69 21.41
C ARG A 415 2.80 -2.50 22.31
N GLY A 416 4.08 -2.28 22.59
CA GLY A 416 4.56 -1.13 23.35
C GLY A 416 4.70 0.16 22.54
N LEU A 417 4.23 0.19 21.28
CA LEU A 417 4.37 1.32 20.34
C LEU A 417 5.82 1.74 20.07
N ARG A 418 6.80 0.84 20.33
CA ARG A 418 8.23 1.10 20.11
C ARG A 418 8.64 0.72 18.69
N TYR A 419 8.00 1.32 17.69
CA TYR A 419 8.20 0.95 16.28
C TYR A 419 9.64 1.17 15.81
N GLY A 420 10.28 2.28 16.20
CA GLY A 420 11.66 2.58 15.82
C GLY A 420 12.68 1.53 16.29
N ASP A 421 12.46 0.90 17.44
CA ASP A 421 13.33 -0.18 17.92
C ASP A 421 12.98 -1.52 17.25
N ALA A 422 11.70 -1.76 16.95
CA ALA A 422 11.26 -2.97 16.26
C ALA A 422 11.80 -3.03 14.81
N VAL A 423 11.87 -1.89 14.12
CA VAL A 423 12.46 -1.78 12.77
C VAL A 423 13.92 -2.26 12.75
N LYS A 424 14.70 -1.98 13.80
CA LYS A 424 16.11 -2.44 13.89
C LYS A 424 16.25 -3.96 13.91
N LEU A 425 15.20 -4.70 14.29
CA LEU A 425 15.19 -6.16 14.27
C LEU A 425 14.88 -6.76 12.89
N MET A 426 14.48 -5.94 11.90
CA MET A 426 14.06 -6.44 10.59
C MET A 426 15.20 -7.13 9.83
N SER A 427 16.43 -6.61 9.90
CA SER A 427 17.60 -7.24 9.29
C SER A 427 17.89 -8.61 9.94
N SER A 428 17.83 -8.69 11.27
CA SER A 428 17.99 -9.95 12.00
C SER A 428 16.86 -10.94 11.74
N LEU A 429 15.63 -10.48 11.53
CA LEU A 429 14.49 -11.32 11.17
C LEU A 429 14.66 -11.89 9.76
N GLU A 430 15.10 -11.07 8.81
CA GLU A 430 15.43 -11.50 7.45
C GLU A 430 16.52 -12.57 7.48
N GLU A 431 17.63 -12.32 8.19
CA GLU A 431 18.72 -13.28 8.35
C GLU A 431 18.25 -14.59 9.00
N ALA A 432 17.44 -14.53 10.07
CA ALA A 432 16.90 -15.72 10.72
C ALA A 432 15.99 -16.54 9.78
N SER A 433 15.11 -15.86 9.04
CA SER A 433 14.18 -16.51 8.10
C SER A 433 14.90 -17.17 6.92
N ASN A 434 15.89 -16.48 6.35
CA ASN A 434 16.77 -17.02 5.31
C ASN A 434 17.62 -18.17 5.87
N GLY A 435 18.13 -18.06 7.10
CA GLY A 435 18.88 -19.10 7.78
C GLY A 435 18.08 -20.40 7.95
N PHE A 436 16.79 -20.30 8.30
CA PHE A 436 15.89 -21.45 8.32
C PHE A 436 15.67 -22.05 6.92
N SER A 437 15.38 -21.21 5.92
CA SER A 437 15.21 -21.66 4.52
C SER A 437 16.47 -22.35 3.98
N HIS A 438 17.66 -21.83 4.28
CA HIS A 438 18.93 -22.46 3.90
C HIS A 438 19.15 -23.81 4.62
N ALA A 439 18.83 -23.92 5.90
CA ALA A 439 18.91 -25.18 6.64
C ALA A 439 17.98 -26.25 6.04
N VAL A 440 16.78 -25.85 5.62
CA VAL A 440 15.83 -26.71 4.91
C VAL A 440 16.39 -27.14 3.56
N ASN A 441 16.80 -26.19 2.71
CA ASN A 441 17.31 -26.51 1.37
C ASN A 441 18.57 -27.40 1.44
N SER A 442 19.45 -27.17 2.41
CA SER A 442 20.62 -28.03 2.67
C SER A 442 20.22 -29.45 3.11
N THR A 443 19.17 -29.58 3.91
CA THR A 443 18.66 -30.90 4.31
C THR A 443 18.07 -31.63 3.12
N ILE A 444 17.28 -30.94 2.29
CA ILE A 444 16.70 -31.49 1.05
C ILE A 444 17.80 -31.91 0.06
N SER A 445 18.84 -31.09 -0.13
CA SER A 445 19.96 -31.42 -1.02
C SER A 445 20.73 -32.67 -0.56
N ASN A 446 20.78 -32.93 0.76
CA ASN A 446 21.39 -34.15 1.30
C ASN A 446 20.47 -35.38 1.17
N LEU A 447 19.15 -35.19 1.07
CA LEU A 447 18.17 -36.26 0.90
C LEU A 447 18.04 -36.72 -0.57
N HIS A 448 18.25 -35.83 -1.55
CA HIS A 448 18.13 -36.16 -2.98
C HIS A 448 19.10 -37.24 -3.50
N PRO A 449 20.41 -37.23 -3.17
CA PRO A 449 21.35 -38.27 -3.61
C PRO A 449 20.97 -39.68 -3.12
N ALA A 450 20.43 -39.78 -1.89
CA ALA A 450 19.94 -41.04 -1.33
C ALA A 450 18.70 -41.57 -2.07
N LYS A 451 17.92 -40.70 -2.72
CA LYS A 451 16.81 -41.07 -3.61
C LYS A 451 17.33 -41.47 -5.01
N CYS A 452 18.24 -40.69 -5.60
CA CYS A 452 18.77 -40.95 -6.94
C CYS A 452 19.66 -42.19 -7.02
N ALA A 453 20.34 -42.57 -5.94
CA ALA A 453 21.10 -43.83 -5.88
C ALA A 453 20.20 -45.08 -5.92
N ARG A 454 18.90 -44.93 -5.64
CA ARG A 454 17.95 -46.04 -5.58
C ARG A 454 17.14 -46.11 -6.87
N GLN A 455 17.79 -46.53 -7.96
CA GLN A 455 17.24 -47.34 -9.07
C GLN A 455 18.12 -47.24 -10.33
N ARG A 456 19.30 -47.85 -10.29
CA ARG A 456 19.83 -48.56 -11.46
C ARG A 456 20.50 -49.83 -10.94
N LYS A 457 19.69 -50.84 -10.59
CA LYS A 457 20.12 -52.21 -10.84
C LYS A 457 20.16 -52.33 -12.36
N ILE A 458 21.32 -52.07 -12.95
CA ILE A 458 21.56 -52.50 -14.32
C ILE A 458 21.67 -54.02 -14.19
N ASP A 459 20.56 -54.73 -14.42
CA ASP A 459 20.64 -56.15 -14.74
C ASP A 459 21.34 -56.22 -16.11
N VAL A 460 22.66 -56.23 -16.07
CA VAL A 460 23.44 -56.68 -17.21
C VAL A 460 23.15 -58.17 -17.29
N GLN A 461 22.17 -58.55 -18.12
CA GLN A 461 22.07 -59.91 -18.60
C GLN A 461 23.34 -60.17 -19.40
N LEU A 462 24.38 -60.64 -18.71
CA LEU A 462 25.56 -61.22 -19.32
C LEU A 462 25.11 -62.51 -19.98
N ASP A 463 24.73 -62.41 -21.25
CA ASP A 463 24.44 -63.55 -22.10
C ASP A 463 25.73 -64.37 -22.24
N MET A 464 25.86 -65.42 -21.42
CA MET A 464 27.01 -66.33 -21.37
C MET A 464 27.29 -67.04 -22.70
N THR A 465 26.38 -66.90 -23.68
CA THR A 465 26.48 -67.38 -25.06
C THR A 465 27.41 -66.53 -25.93
N THR A 466 27.72 -65.29 -25.55
CA THR A 466 28.61 -64.40 -26.30
C THR A 466 30.10 -64.65 -26.01
N ILE A 467 30.43 -65.19 -24.84
CA ILE A 467 31.80 -65.53 -24.42
C ILE A 467 32.48 -66.55 -25.36
N PRO A 468 31.86 -67.68 -25.76
CA PRO A 468 32.48 -68.60 -26.71
C PRO A 468 32.69 -67.98 -28.10
N ALA A 469 31.81 -67.07 -28.55
CA ALA A 469 31.97 -66.39 -29.83
C ALA A 469 33.23 -65.50 -29.85
N PHE A 470 33.50 -64.76 -28.77
CA PHE A 470 34.73 -63.97 -28.65
C PHE A 470 36.00 -64.84 -28.58
N ILE A 471 35.94 -66.00 -27.93
CA ILE A 471 37.08 -66.94 -27.88
C ILE A 471 37.40 -67.52 -29.26
N VAL A 472 36.38 -67.86 -30.06
CA VAL A 472 36.57 -68.36 -31.44
C VAL A 472 37.19 -67.28 -32.34
N VAL A 473 36.71 -66.03 -32.23
CA VAL A 473 37.26 -64.90 -32.99
C VAL A 473 38.72 -64.63 -32.59
N PHE A 474 39.05 -64.70 -31.30
CA PHE A 474 40.43 -64.54 -30.82
C PHE A 474 41.34 -65.68 -31.29
N GLY A 475 40.84 -66.92 -31.31
CA GLY A 475 41.56 -68.08 -31.84
C GLY A 475 41.85 -67.96 -33.35
N LEU A 476 40.88 -67.48 -34.13
CA LEU A 476 41.05 -67.21 -35.55
C LEU A 476 42.06 -66.08 -35.82
N LEU A 477 41.99 -64.99 -35.07
CA LEU A 477 42.95 -63.89 -35.15
C LEU A 477 44.37 -64.34 -34.78
N TRP A 478 44.52 -65.15 -33.74
CA TRP A 478 45.81 -65.73 -33.35
C TRP A 478 46.40 -66.63 -34.45
N PHE A 479 45.56 -67.40 -35.14
CA PHE A 479 46.01 -68.25 -36.24
C PHE A 479 46.40 -67.46 -37.50
N LEU A 480 45.66 -66.38 -37.79
CA LEU A 480 45.93 -65.48 -38.92
C LEU A 480 47.17 -64.60 -38.71
N LEU A 481 47.46 -64.19 -37.47
CA LEU A 481 48.58 -63.30 -37.12
C LEU A 481 49.88 -64.05 -36.79
N ARG A 482 49.91 -65.38 -36.93
CA ARG A 482 51.11 -66.18 -36.63
C ARG A 482 52.19 -65.93 -37.69
N PRO A 483 53.36 -65.35 -37.33
CA PRO A 483 54.38 -64.97 -38.31
C PRO A 483 55.01 -66.20 -38.96
N ARG A 484 55.00 -66.25 -40.30
CA ARG A 484 55.74 -67.26 -41.09
C ARG A 484 57.24 -67.02 -40.93
N ARG A 485 57.99 -68.06 -40.52
CA ARG A 485 59.45 -68.00 -40.34
C ARG A 485 60.15 -67.56 -41.64
N PRO A 486 61.09 -66.61 -41.61
CA PRO A 486 61.86 -66.25 -42.79
C PRO A 486 62.85 -67.37 -43.16
N LYS A 487 62.92 -67.69 -44.47
CA LYS A 487 63.90 -68.63 -45.02
C LYS A 487 65.33 -68.09 -44.81
N PRO A 488 66.31 -68.93 -44.44
CA PRO A 488 67.70 -68.50 -44.30
C PRO A 488 68.29 -68.14 -45.68
N LYS A 489 68.96 -66.99 -45.78
CA LYS A 489 69.82 -66.65 -46.92
C LYS A 489 71.21 -67.21 -46.69
N ILE A 490 71.74 -67.90 -47.69
CA ILE A 490 73.09 -68.43 -47.79
C ILE A 490 73.97 -67.40 -48.51
N ASN A 491 75.23 -67.32 -48.04
CA ASN A 491 76.39 -66.52 -48.44
C ASN A 491 76.50 -65.11 -47.87
#